data_AF-A0A1E7LIH9-F1
#
_entry.id   AF-A0A1E7LIH9-F1
#
_cell.length_a   1.000
_cell.length_b   1.000
_cell.length_c   1.000
_cell.angle_alpha   90.00
_cell.angle_beta   90.00
_cell.angle_gamma   90.00
#
_symmetry.space_group_name_H-M   'P 1'
#
loop_
_entity.id
_entity.type
_entity.pdbx_description
1 polymer ?
#
loop_
_entity_poly.entity_id
_entity_poly.type
_entity_poly.pdbx_seq_one_letter_code
_entity_poly.pdbx_strand_id
1 'polypeptide(L)'
;MNSNAFGAGLKISLPVTEEVGPEYFDETDREEAVAAGVQLVNGLRKFDIELDGIGVSPVCDKCTVLREAYVVELGHLTPAEAVEMATKLHTYDAEFRRMREEIKALTPANPEGKEGAEGATSTE
;
A
#
# COMPACT_ATOMS: atom_id res chain seq x y z
N MET A 1 -25.75 -18.07 19.29
CA MET A 1 -25.13 -18.86 18.20
C MET A 1 -24.20 -17.94 17.43
N ASN A 2 -23.01 -18.44 17.14
CA ASN A 2 -21.75 -17.73 16.92
C ASN A 2 -21.72 -16.70 15.79
N SER A 3 -21.30 -15.48 16.12
CA SER A 3 -20.79 -14.47 15.19
C SER A 3 -19.32 -14.22 15.51
N ASN A 4 -18.44 -15.18 15.20
CA ASN A 4 -16.98 -15.02 15.28
C ASN A 4 -16.34 -15.90 14.20
N ALA A 5 -16.52 -15.52 12.93
CA ALA A 5 -15.91 -16.18 11.78
C ALA A 5 -15.05 -15.23 10.94
N PHE A 6 -14.66 -14.07 11.48
CA PHE A 6 -13.85 -13.08 10.75
C PHE A 6 -12.33 -13.17 11.04
N GLY A 7 -11.87 -14.12 11.86
CA GLY A 7 -10.49 -14.12 12.37
C GLY A 7 -9.60 -15.31 11.99
N ALA A 8 -10.10 -16.36 11.34
CA ALA A 8 -9.37 -17.63 11.24
C ALA A 8 -8.38 -17.73 10.05
N GLY A 9 -8.12 -16.63 9.32
CA GLY A 9 -7.52 -16.72 7.99
C GLY A 9 -6.18 -16.05 7.74
N LEU A 10 -5.74 -15.08 8.55
CA LEU A 10 -4.50 -14.34 8.25
C LEU A 10 -3.29 -15.22 8.59
N LYS A 11 -2.66 -15.79 7.55
CA LYS A 11 -1.41 -16.55 7.66
C LYS A 11 -0.17 -15.65 7.72
N ILE A 12 -0.35 -14.35 7.51
CA ILE A 12 0.71 -13.35 7.63
C ILE A 12 0.42 -12.48 8.85
N SER A 13 1.41 -12.35 9.73
CA SER A 13 1.40 -11.35 10.81
C SER A 13 1.98 -10.06 10.25
N LEU A 14 1.22 -8.97 10.31
CA LEU A 14 1.77 -7.64 10.04
C LEU A 14 2.63 -7.23 11.23
N PRO A 15 3.86 -6.75 11.02
CA PRO A 15 4.68 -6.27 12.11
C PRO A 15 4.03 -5.03 12.75
N VAL A 16 4.10 -4.93 14.07
CA VAL A 16 3.79 -3.69 14.79
C VAL A 16 5.07 -2.89 14.86
N THR A 17 5.31 -2.05 13.85
CA THR A 17 6.47 -1.16 13.80
C THR A 17 6.12 0.21 14.38
N GLU A 18 7.01 0.75 15.21
CA GLU A 18 6.95 2.14 15.65
C GLU A 18 7.14 3.06 14.44
N GLU A 19 6.24 4.04 14.27
CA GLU A 19 6.33 5.02 13.18
C GLU A 19 7.51 5.96 13.44
N VAL A 20 8.24 6.29 12.37
CA VAL A 20 9.34 7.26 12.44
C VAL A 20 8.84 8.67 12.18
N GLY A 21 9.47 9.64 12.82
CA GLY A 21 9.27 11.07 12.57
C GLY A 21 10.29 11.66 11.60
N PRO A 22 10.22 12.98 11.33
CA PRO A 22 11.17 13.72 10.49
C PRO A 22 12.64 13.55 10.86
N GLU A 23 12.93 13.30 12.14
CA GLU A 23 14.26 12.99 12.68
C GLU A 23 14.90 11.72 12.12
N TYR A 24 14.16 10.95 11.32
CA TYR A 24 14.69 9.82 10.56
C TYR A 24 15.68 10.24 9.46
N PHE A 25 15.53 11.44 8.91
CA PHE A 25 16.42 11.99 7.88
C PHE A 25 17.31 13.09 8.48
N ASP A 26 18.56 13.17 8.01
CA ASP A 26 19.48 14.23 8.43
C ASP A 26 19.08 15.60 7.82
N GLU A 27 18.49 15.60 6.63
CA GLU A 27 18.08 16.78 5.85
C GLU A 27 16.75 17.40 6.34
N THR A 28 16.73 17.90 7.56
CA THR A 28 15.51 18.47 8.19
C THR A 28 15.04 19.82 7.62
N ASP A 29 15.85 20.52 6.80
CA ASP A 29 15.50 21.82 6.20
C ASP A 29 14.59 21.72 4.97
N ARG A 30 14.23 20.50 4.54
CA ARG A 30 13.41 20.20 3.36
C ARG A 30 12.11 19.53 3.75
N GLU A 31 11.27 20.27 4.46
CA GLU A 31 10.02 19.80 5.08
C GLU A 31 9.14 18.93 4.15
N GLU A 32 8.94 19.34 2.89
CA GLU A 32 8.09 18.60 1.95
C GLU A 32 8.70 17.25 1.56
N ALA A 33 9.99 17.22 1.23
CA ALA A 33 10.69 16.00 0.83
C ALA A 33 10.85 15.04 2.01
N VAL A 34 11.14 15.56 3.20
CA VAL A 34 11.20 14.80 4.46
C VAL A 34 9.83 14.20 4.79
N ALA A 35 8.75 14.99 4.72
CA ALA A 35 7.41 14.49 4.99
C ALA A 35 7.02 13.35 4.04
N ALA A 36 7.32 13.49 2.75
CA ALA A 36 7.10 12.43 1.76
C ALA A 36 7.95 11.18 2.05
N GLY A 37 9.23 11.37 2.41
CA GLY A 37 10.13 10.28 2.79
C GLY A 37 9.64 9.52 4.02
N VAL A 38 9.23 10.23 5.08
CA VAL A 38 8.69 9.63 6.31
C VAL A 38 7.42 8.83 6.03
N GLN A 39 6.52 9.39 5.21
CA GLN A 39 5.30 8.69 4.80
C GLN A 39 5.62 7.38 4.07
N LEU A 40 6.64 7.39 3.20
CA LEU A 40 7.07 6.19 2.50
C LEU A 40 7.71 5.15 3.43
N VAL A 41 8.63 5.56 4.31
CA VAL A 41 9.28 4.67 5.30
C VAL A 41 8.23 3.97 6.16
N ASN A 42 7.29 4.74 6.72
CA ASN A 42 6.22 4.20 7.56
C ASN A 42 5.26 3.31 6.76
N GLY A 43 5.09 3.56 5.45
CA GLY A 43 4.34 2.69 4.55
C GLY A 43 5.01 1.34 4.32
N LEU A 44 6.32 1.33 4.05
CA LEU A 44 7.10 0.12 3.78
C LEU A 44 7.22 -0.77 5.03
N ARG A 45 7.44 -0.17 6.20
CA ARG A 45 7.55 -0.89 7.48
C ARG A 45 6.30 -1.69 7.84
N LYS A 46 5.11 -1.25 7.41
CA LYS A 46 3.85 -2.02 7.58
C LYS A 46 3.88 -3.36 6.85
N PHE A 47 4.77 -3.54 5.88
CA PHE A 47 4.98 -4.77 5.13
C PHE A 47 6.31 -5.47 5.47
N ASP A 48 6.94 -5.12 6.59
CA ASP A 48 8.25 -5.66 6.99
C ASP A 48 9.35 -5.40 5.94
N ILE A 49 9.26 -4.25 5.26
CA ILE A 49 10.25 -3.78 4.30
C ILE A 49 11.00 -2.61 4.92
N GLU A 50 12.31 -2.81 5.12
CA GLU A 50 13.24 -1.79 5.59
C GLU A 50 14.33 -1.59 4.54
N LEU A 51 14.61 -0.33 4.22
CA LEU A 51 15.61 0.07 3.23
C LEU A 51 16.64 0.95 3.92
N ASP A 52 17.83 0.42 4.18
CA ASP A 52 18.87 1.14 4.92
C ASP A 52 19.37 2.41 4.21
N GLY A 53 19.21 2.49 2.89
CA GLY A 53 19.65 3.62 2.09
C GLY A 53 18.55 4.61 1.72
N ILE A 54 17.35 4.52 2.31
CA ILE A 54 16.30 5.49 2.01
C ILE A 54 16.69 6.87 2.52
N GLY A 55 16.70 7.86 1.64
CA GLY A 55 17.26 9.18 1.91
C GLY A 55 16.52 10.29 1.17
N VAL A 56 16.82 11.53 1.54
CA VAL A 56 16.37 12.72 0.84
C VAL A 56 17.61 13.43 0.28
N SER A 57 17.71 13.55 -1.03
CA SER A 57 18.91 14.10 -1.67
C SER A 57 18.58 15.27 -2.60
N PRO A 58 19.48 16.26 -2.72
CA PRO A 58 19.33 17.31 -3.70
C PRO A 58 19.53 16.76 -5.10
N VAL A 59 18.78 17.30 -6.04
CA VAL A 59 18.90 16.92 -7.44
C VAL A 59 20.15 17.55 -8.07
N CYS A 60 20.97 16.72 -8.71
CA CYS A 60 22.03 17.22 -9.60
C CYS A 60 21.40 17.85 -10.86
N ASP A 61 21.41 19.17 -10.92
CA ASP A 61 20.91 20.01 -12.02
C ASP A 61 21.56 19.71 -13.39
N LYS A 62 22.73 19.06 -13.39
CA LYS A 62 23.45 18.62 -14.60
C LYS A 62 23.18 17.17 -14.99
N CYS A 63 22.69 16.35 -14.07
CA CYS A 63 22.62 14.90 -14.22
C CYS A 63 21.19 14.41 -14.51
N THR A 64 20.17 15.25 -14.32
CA THR A 64 18.78 14.87 -14.54
C THR A 64 17.94 16.03 -15.07
N VAL A 65 16.81 15.68 -15.70
CA VAL A 65 15.80 16.60 -16.23
C VAL A 65 14.72 16.96 -15.20
N LEU A 66 14.81 16.38 -14.00
CA LEU A 66 13.90 16.68 -12.90
C LEU A 66 14.01 18.16 -12.51
N ARG A 67 12.86 18.78 -12.27
CA ARG A 67 12.77 20.20 -11.90
C ARG A 67 12.67 20.40 -10.41
N GLU A 68 12.40 19.32 -9.68
CA GLU A 68 12.35 19.25 -8.25
C GLU A 68 13.75 19.49 -7.68
N ALA A 69 13.84 20.30 -6.62
CA ALA A 69 15.13 20.58 -5.98
C ALA A 69 15.66 19.37 -5.19
N TYR A 70 14.76 18.46 -4.77
CA TYR A 70 15.06 17.30 -3.93
C TYR A 70 14.23 16.09 -4.37
N VAL A 71 14.77 14.90 -4.13
CA VAL A 71 14.12 13.61 -4.39
C VAL A 71 14.21 12.71 -3.16
N VAL A 72 13.30 11.74 -3.09
CA VAL A 72 13.41 10.61 -2.16
C VAL A 72 14.14 9.48 -2.88
N GLU A 73 15.31 9.11 -2.39
CA GLU A 73 16.09 7.97 -2.87
C GLU A 73 15.71 6.74 -2.06
N LEU A 74 15.52 5.59 -2.72
CA LEU A 74 15.17 4.33 -2.04
C LEU A 74 16.40 3.54 -1.58
N GLY A 75 17.59 4.11 -1.75
CA GLY A 75 18.85 3.46 -1.45
C GLY A 75 19.29 2.43 -2.49
N HIS A 76 20.36 1.73 -2.14
CA HIS A 76 20.88 0.62 -2.92
C HIS A 76 20.43 -0.70 -2.31
N LEU A 77 20.07 -1.64 -3.19
CA LEU A 77 19.74 -2.99 -2.83
C LEU A 77 20.71 -3.94 -3.50
N THR A 78 21.21 -4.92 -2.75
CA THR A 78 21.82 -6.09 -3.33
C THR A 78 20.77 -6.90 -4.10
N PRO A 79 21.17 -7.69 -5.10
CA PRO A 79 20.23 -8.57 -5.79
C PRO A 79 19.49 -9.54 -4.86
N ALA A 80 20.12 -9.97 -3.76
CA ALA A 80 19.50 -10.86 -2.78
C ALA A 80 18.37 -10.16 -2.01
N GLU A 81 18.62 -8.95 -1.49
CA GLU A 81 17.61 -8.14 -0.80
C GLU A 81 16.45 -7.79 -1.72
N ALA A 82 16.73 -7.48 -3.00
CA ALA A 82 15.69 -7.22 -3.99
C ALA A 82 14.77 -8.44 -4.21
N VAL A 83 15.34 -9.65 -4.29
CA VAL A 83 14.57 -10.90 -4.41
C VAL A 83 13.78 -11.21 -3.15
N GLU A 84 14.36 -10.99 -1.98
CA GLU A 84 13.67 -11.17 -0.70
C GLU A 84 12.46 -10.25 -0.59
N MET A 85 12.65 -8.95 -0.86
CA MET A 85 11.57 -7.97 -0.84
C MET A 85 10.47 -8.31 -1.85
N ALA A 86 10.82 -8.70 -3.08
CA ALA A 86 9.84 -9.16 -4.07
C ALA A 86 9.05 -10.38 -3.57
N THR A 87 9.70 -11.30 -2.86
CA THR A 87 9.05 -12.47 -2.26
C THR A 87 8.06 -12.09 -1.15
N LYS A 88 8.43 -11.12 -0.29
CA LYS A 88 7.52 -10.57 0.73
C LYS A 88 6.29 -9.95 0.07
N LEU A 89 6.49 -9.08 -0.92
CA LEU A 89 5.39 -8.43 -1.66
C LEU A 89 4.46 -9.42 -2.36
N HIS A 90 4.98 -10.45 -3.01
CA HIS A 90 4.16 -11.50 -3.63
C HIS A 90 3.34 -12.28 -2.61
N THR A 91 3.88 -12.48 -1.41
CA THR A 91 3.18 -13.17 -0.32
C THR A 91 1.98 -12.35 0.16
N TYR A 92 2.16 -11.04 0.32
CA TYR A 92 1.04 -10.13 0.62
C TYR A 92 -0.01 -10.09 -0.51
N ASP A 93 0.40 -9.99 -1.79
CA ASP A 93 -0.54 -10.02 -2.92
C ASP A 93 -1.38 -11.31 -2.93
N ALA A 94 -0.74 -12.47 -2.72
CA ALA A 94 -1.41 -13.75 -2.68
C ALA A 94 -2.49 -13.80 -1.59
N GLU A 95 -2.19 -13.33 -0.37
CA GLU A 95 -3.18 -13.28 0.71
C GLU A 95 -4.28 -12.24 0.45
N PHE A 96 -3.97 -11.06 -0.08
CA PHE A 96 -4.99 -10.07 -0.44
C PHE A 96 -5.95 -10.60 -1.52
N ARG A 97 -5.42 -11.31 -2.53
CA ARG A 97 -6.23 -11.97 -3.55
C ARG A 97 -7.11 -13.05 -2.94
N ARG A 98 -6.56 -13.88 -2.05
CA ARG A 98 -7.32 -14.91 -1.34
C ARG A 98 -8.47 -14.31 -0.52
N MET A 99 -8.19 -13.27 0.28
CA MET A 99 -9.20 -12.58 1.09
C MET A 99 -10.31 -11.99 0.21
N ARG A 100 -9.95 -11.41 -0.94
CA ARG A 100 -10.92 -10.86 -1.89
C ARG A 100 -11.87 -11.93 -2.45
N GLU A 101 -11.33 -13.09 -2.83
CA GLU A 101 -12.16 -14.20 -3.31
C GLU A 101 -13.04 -14.79 -2.20
N GLU A 102 -12.54 -14.87 -0.96
CA GLU A 102 -13.34 -15.29 0.20
C GLU A 102 -14.51 -14.32 0.45
N ILE A 103 -14.25 -13.01 0.45
CA ILE A 103 -15.32 -11.99 0.58
C ILE A 103 -16.35 -12.11 -0.54
N LYS A 104 -15.90 -12.31 -1.78
CA LYS A 104 -16.78 -12.48 -2.95
C LYS A 104 -17.63 -13.74 -2.83
N ALA A 105 -17.08 -14.84 -2.34
CA ALA A 105 -17.81 -16.08 -2.11
C ALA A 105 -18.85 -15.96 -0.97
N LEU A 106 -18.56 -15.13 0.04
CA LEU A 106 -19.44 -14.87 1.19
C LEU A 106 -20.50 -13.81 0.92
N THR A 107 -20.37 -13.01 -0.13
CA THR A 107 -21.34 -11.98 -0.50
C THR A 107 -22.37 -12.58 -1.46
N PRO A 108 -23.64 -12.79 -1.05
CA PRO A 108 -24.66 -13.28 -1.97
C PRO A 108 -24.86 -12.27 -3.10
N ALA A 109 -24.84 -12.75 -4.35
CA ALA A 109 -25.23 -11.95 -5.50
C ALA A 109 -26.70 -11.57 -5.33
N ASN A 110 -26.99 -10.30 -5.04
CA ASN A 110 -28.37 -9.82 -4.92
C ASN A 110 -29.09 -10.04 -6.28
N PRO A 111 -30.10 -10.93 -6.37
CA PRO A 111 -30.85 -11.12 -7.59
C PRO A 111 -32.08 -10.20 -7.58
N GLU A 112 -31.87 -8.89 -7.50
CA GLU A 112 -32.97 -7.92 -7.64
C GLU A 112 -32.69 -7.01 -8.83
N GLY A 113 -33.20 -7.47 -9.97
CA GLY A 113 -33.14 -6.77 -11.25
C GLY A 113 -34.20 -7.31 -12.22
N LYS A 114 -35.41 -7.57 -11.72
CA LYS A 114 -36.62 -7.77 -12.52
C LYS A 114 -37.83 -7.23 -11.77
N GLU A 115 -37.97 -5.91 -11.74
CA GLU A 115 -39.27 -5.27 -11.50
C GLU A 115 -39.80 -4.71 -12.82
N GLY A 116 -40.95 -5.24 -13.23
CA GLY A 116 -42.01 -4.50 -13.93
C GLY A 116 -41.73 -3.93 -15.31
N ALA A 117 -41.85 -4.78 -16.34
CA ALA A 117 -42.55 -4.33 -17.55
C ALA A 117 -44.06 -4.27 -17.22
N GLU A 118 -44.77 -3.37 -17.91
CA GLU A 118 -46.23 -3.18 -18.00
C GLU A 118 -46.84 -2.10 -17.09
N GLY A 119 -47.41 -1.08 -17.73
CA GLY A 119 -48.29 -0.11 -17.09
C GLY A 119 -48.35 1.24 -17.78
N ALA A 120 -48.76 1.26 -19.05
CA ALA A 120 -49.08 2.50 -19.78
C ALA A 120 -50.19 3.30 -19.08
N THR A 121 -50.01 4.62 -18.98
CA THR A 121 -51.16 5.54 -19.02
C THR A 121 -50.83 6.73 -19.91
N SER A 122 -51.50 6.69 -21.06
CA SER A 122 -51.74 7.76 -22.02
C SER A 122 -52.22 9.08 -21.40
N THR A 123 -51.84 10.16 -22.09
CA THR A 123 -52.57 11.43 -22.34
C THR A 123 -53.91 11.63 -21.65
N GLU A 124 -54.10 12.79 -21.01
CA GLU A 124 -54.66 14.02 -21.62
C GLU A 124 -54.30 15.26 -20.78
#